data_AF-A0A3S0KY39-F1
#
_entry.id   AF-A0A3S0KY39-F1
#
_cell.length_a   1.000
_cell.length_b   1.000
_cell.length_c   1.000
_cell.angle_alpha   90.00
_cell.angle_beta   90.00
_cell.angle_gamma   90.00
#
_symmetry.space_group_name_H-M   'P 1'
#
loop_
_entity.id
_entity.type
_entity.pdbx_description
1 polymer ?
#
loop_
_entity_poly.entity_id
_entity_poly.type
_entity_poly.pdbx_seq_one_letter_code
_entity_poly.pdbx_strand_id
1 'polypeptide(L)'
;MTQTKKFDYRIVQDKDVWAAEITRRMTARKTIVSKRKTGFATEAEATAWGEKELKSFLDKLMERNERKAKQREVRTEATAAKELAADVWRDARDVADGSDNAKDFDEDSDDYASDEASK
;
A
#
# COMPACT_ATOMS: atom_id res chain seq x y z
N MET A 1 23.32 -1.47 -10.17
CA MET A 1 21.93 -1.68 -9.73
C MET A 1 21.17 -2.47 -10.81
N THR A 2 21.05 -3.79 -10.66
CA THR A 2 20.23 -4.60 -11.59
C THR A 2 18.76 -4.51 -11.17
N GLN A 3 17.97 -3.72 -11.90
CA GLN A 3 16.55 -3.54 -11.62
C GLN A 3 15.83 -4.85 -11.95
N THR A 4 15.55 -5.66 -10.93
CA THR A 4 14.86 -6.95 -11.12
C THR A 4 13.38 -6.70 -11.42
N LYS A 5 12.82 -7.44 -12.39
CA LYS A 5 11.41 -7.36 -12.76
C LYS A 5 10.49 -7.72 -11.58
N LYS A 6 9.41 -6.96 -11.39
CA LYS A 6 8.44 -7.18 -10.31
C LYS A 6 7.44 -8.29 -10.60
N PHE A 7 7.08 -8.48 -11.86
CA PHE A 7 6.18 -9.52 -12.33
C PHE A 7 6.91 -10.40 -13.34
N ASP A 8 6.63 -11.69 -13.28
CA ASP A 8 7.19 -12.70 -14.17
C ASP A 8 6.19 -13.85 -14.34
N TYR A 9 6.46 -14.80 -15.22
CA TYR A 9 5.69 -16.04 -15.35
C TYR A 9 6.58 -17.27 -15.19
N ARG A 10 6.00 -18.36 -14.71
CA ARG A 10 6.66 -19.66 -14.56
C ARG A 10 5.76 -20.75 -15.11
N ILE A 11 6.36 -21.69 -15.81
CA ILE A 11 5.69 -22.92 -16.22
C ILE A 11 6.07 -24.04 -15.24
N VAL A 12 5.07 -24.78 -14.78
CA VAL A 12 5.22 -25.90 -13.86
C VAL A 12 4.53 -27.10 -14.48
N GLN A 13 5.25 -28.21 -14.60
CA GLN A 13 4.67 -29.49 -15.00
C GLN A 13 4.11 -30.19 -13.76
N ASP A 14 2.85 -30.61 -13.82
CA ASP A 14 2.21 -31.41 -12.78
C ASP A 14 1.69 -32.71 -13.40
N LYS A 15 2.44 -33.79 -13.17
CA LYS A 15 2.20 -35.12 -13.79
C LYS A 15 2.16 -35.01 -15.32
N ASP A 16 0.97 -35.15 -15.90
CA ASP A 16 0.73 -35.14 -17.35
C ASP A 16 0.17 -33.81 -17.87
N VAL A 17 -0.01 -32.82 -16.99
CA VAL A 17 -0.55 -31.51 -17.35
C VAL A 17 0.43 -30.39 -17.06
N TRP A 18 0.43 -29.39 -17.95
CA TRP A 18 1.20 -28.19 -17.78
C TRP A 18 0.37 -27.11 -17.10
N ALA A 19 1.04 -26.32 -16.27
CA ALA A 19 0.47 -25.17 -15.56
C ALA A 19 1.32 -23.93 -15.82
N ALA A 20 0.66 -22.80 -16.02
CA ALA A 20 1.30 -21.49 -16.13
C ALA A 20 0.89 -20.62 -14.93
N GLU A 21 1.89 -20.03 -14.29
CA GLU A 21 1.76 -19.23 -13.09
C GLU A 21 2.35 -17.84 -13.32
N ILE A 22 1.53 -16.80 -13.18
CA ILE A 22 2.01 -15.42 -13.08
C ILE A 22 2.47 -15.20 -11.65
N THR A 23 3.74 -14.84 -11.49
CA THR A 23 4.35 -14.56 -10.21
C THR A 23 4.60 -13.07 -10.01
N ARG A 24 4.57 -12.63 -8.76
CA ARG A 24 4.94 -11.29 -8.37
C ARG A 24 5.93 -11.33 -7.22
N ARG A 25 6.93 -10.46 -7.30
CA ARG A 25 7.87 -10.23 -6.20
C ARG A 25 7.18 -9.36 -5.14
N MET A 26 7.00 -9.94 -3.96
CA MET A 26 6.48 -9.24 -2.78
C MET A 26 7.60 -8.49 -2.07
N THR A 27 8.70 -9.18 -1.82
CA THR A 27 9.91 -8.63 -1.20
C THR A 27 11.15 -9.15 -1.94
N ALA A 28 12.34 -8.70 -1.56
CA ALA A 28 13.57 -9.22 -2.15
C ALA A 28 13.69 -10.76 -2.07
N ARG A 29 13.12 -11.37 -1.02
CA ARG A 29 13.22 -12.82 -0.73
C ARG A 29 11.94 -13.60 -1.03
N LYS A 30 10.80 -12.94 -1.23
CA LYS A 30 9.49 -13.60 -1.36
C LYS A 30 8.84 -13.29 -2.70
N THR A 31 8.58 -14.34 -3.46
CA THR A 31 7.79 -14.32 -4.69
C THR A 31 6.51 -15.11 -4.45
N ILE A 32 5.38 -14.57 -4.92
CA ILE A 32 4.08 -15.23 -4.76
C ILE A 32 3.38 -15.37 -6.12
N VAL A 33 2.53 -16.37 -6.25
CA VAL A 33 1.69 -16.56 -7.44
C VAL A 33 0.48 -15.63 -7.35
N SER A 34 0.25 -14.85 -8.40
CA SER A 34 -0.89 -13.93 -8.52
C SER A 34 -2.03 -14.55 -9.33
N LYS A 35 -1.69 -15.34 -10.34
CA LYS A 35 -2.67 -16.05 -11.19
C LYS A 35 -2.06 -17.37 -11.64
N ARG A 36 -2.85 -18.44 -11.59
CA ARG A 36 -2.46 -19.77 -12.07
C ARG A 36 -3.52 -20.27 -13.03
N LYS A 37 -3.09 -20.93 -14.11
CA LYS A 37 -3.96 -21.72 -14.97
C LYS A 37 -3.30 -23.08 -15.22
N THR A 38 -4.09 -24.13 -15.06
CA THR A 38 -3.67 -25.53 -15.21
C THR A 38 -4.41 -26.17 -16.38
N GLY A 39 -3.96 -27.35 -16.82
CA GLY A 39 -4.64 -28.15 -17.82
C GLY A 39 -4.19 -27.87 -19.26
N PHE A 40 -2.96 -27.39 -19.44
CA PHE A 40 -2.36 -27.30 -20.77
C PHE A 40 -1.79 -28.66 -21.17
N ALA A 41 -1.96 -29.02 -22.45
CA ALA A 41 -1.43 -30.27 -23.00
C ALA A 41 0.08 -30.15 -23.29
N THR A 42 0.54 -28.94 -23.64
CA THR A 42 1.94 -28.69 -23.99
C THR A 42 2.53 -27.50 -23.24
N GLU A 43 3.85 -27.52 -23.06
CA GLU A 43 4.61 -26.40 -22.50
C GLU A 43 4.48 -25.13 -23.34
N ALA A 44 4.43 -25.27 -24.67
CA ALA A 44 4.31 -24.15 -25.60
C ALA A 44 2.97 -23.41 -25.45
N GLU A 45 1.87 -24.15 -25.27
CA GLU A 45 0.56 -23.55 -24.98
C GLU A 45 0.55 -22.82 -23.64
N ALA A 46 1.17 -23.41 -22.61
CA ALA A 46 1.27 -22.81 -21.29
C ALA A 46 2.11 -21.51 -21.34
N THR A 47 3.21 -21.52 -22.10
CA THR A 47 4.10 -20.36 -22.30
C THR A 47 3.38 -19.23 -23.03
N ALA A 48 2.74 -19.54 -24.16
CA ALA A 48 1.99 -18.55 -24.93
C ALA A 48 0.87 -17.91 -24.10
N TRP A 49 0.20 -18.72 -23.27
CA TRP A 49 -0.80 -18.20 -22.34
C TRP A 49 -0.17 -17.32 -21.25
N GLY A 50 0.96 -17.74 -20.66
CA GLY A 50 1.67 -17.00 -19.64
C GLY A 50 2.12 -15.62 -20.10
N GLU A 51 2.69 -15.52 -21.30
CA GLU A 51 3.13 -14.25 -21.89
C GLU A 51 1.95 -13.32 -22.21
N LYS A 52 0.89 -13.86 -22.83
CA LYS A 52 -0.31 -13.08 -23.18
C LYS A 52 -1.00 -12.55 -21.93
N GLU A 53 -1.15 -13.40 -20.93
CA GLU A 53 -1.81 -13.02 -19.68
C GLU A 53 -0.94 -12.05 -18.87
N LEU A 54 0.39 -12.21 -18.86
CA LEU A 54 1.30 -11.26 -18.20
C LEU A 54 1.17 -9.85 -18.79
N LYS A 55 1.12 -9.72 -20.12
CA LYS A 55 0.89 -8.42 -20.79
C LYS A 55 -0.45 -7.82 -20.36
N SER A 56 -1.54 -8.57 -20.48
CA SER A 56 -2.87 -8.11 -20.05
C SER A 56 -2.93 -7.74 -18.57
N PHE A 57 -2.19 -8.47 -17.72
CA PHE A 57 -2.13 -8.21 -16.29
C PHE A 57 -1.41 -6.90 -15.98
N LEU A 58 -0.32 -6.60 -16.70
CA LEU A 58 0.39 -5.32 -16.56
C LEU A 58 -0.46 -4.14 -17.03
N ASP A 59 -1.17 -4.26 -18.16
CA ASP A 59 -2.04 -3.21 -18.68
C ASP A 59 -3.13 -2.83 -17.67
N LYS A 60 -3.82 -3.84 -17.12
CA LYS A 60 -4.83 -3.64 -16.07
C LYS A 60 -4.24 -3.01 -14.81
N LEU A 61 -3.01 -3.34 -14.46
CA LEU A 61 -2.33 -2.74 -13.32
C LEU A 61 -1.99 -1.27 -13.56
N MET A 62 -1.53 -0.91 -14.76
CA MET A 62 -1.26 0.49 -15.12
C MET A 62 -2.53 1.32 -15.02
N GLU A 63 -3.62 0.90 -15.66
CA GLU A 63 -4.90 1.60 -15.63
C GLU A 63 -5.43 1.77 -14.19
N ARG A 64 -5.33 0.72 -13.37
CA ARG A 64 -5.72 0.79 -11.95
C ARG A 64 -4.83 1.75 -11.17
N ASN A 65 -3.52 1.78 -11.44
CA ASN A 65 -2.59 2.66 -10.76
C ASN A 65 -2.83 4.13 -11.13
N GLU A 66 -3.12 4.42 -12.40
CA GLU A 66 -3.51 5.76 -12.85
C GLU A 66 -4.80 6.23 -12.17
N ARG A 67 -5.82 5.38 -12.11
CA ARG A 67 -7.06 5.69 -11.39
C ARG A 67 -6.80 5.99 -9.90
N LYS A 68 -5.95 5.19 -9.26
CA LYS A 68 -5.55 5.40 -7.86
C LYS A 68 -4.63 6.60 -7.66
N ALA A 69 -3.88 7.03 -8.67
CA ALA A 69 -3.09 8.25 -8.61
C ALA A 69 -4.03 9.46 -8.57
N LYS A 70 -4.98 9.53 -9.50
CA LYS A 70 -6.02 10.57 -9.53
C LYS A 70 -6.83 10.65 -8.23
N GLN A 71 -7.24 9.50 -7.68
CA GLN A 71 -7.94 9.49 -6.39
C GLN A 71 -7.07 9.95 -5.21
N ARG A 72 -5.75 9.73 -5.26
CA ARG A 72 -4.85 10.19 -4.21
C ARG A 72 -4.70 11.71 -4.24
N GLU A 73 -4.59 12.32 -5.42
CA GLU A 73 -4.54 13.78 -5.61
C GLU A 73 -5.79 14.46 -5.02
N VAL A 74 -6.97 13.99 -5.40
CA VAL A 74 -8.24 14.51 -4.86
C VAL A 74 -8.31 14.36 -3.34
N ARG A 75 -7.85 13.23 -2.80
CA ARG A 75 -7.83 13.01 -1.35
C ARG A 75 -6.85 13.95 -0.65
N THR A 76 -5.66 14.15 -1.20
CA THR A 76 -4.66 15.06 -0.60
C THR A 76 -5.14 16.51 -0.57
N GLU A 77 -5.83 16.93 -1.63
CA GLU A 77 -6.46 18.26 -1.67
C GLU A 77 -7.60 18.37 -0.66
N ALA A 78 -8.45 17.35 -0.57
CA ALA A 78 -9.55 17.32 0.41
C ALA A 78 -9.06 17.26 1.87
N THR A 79 -7.94 16.59 2.15
CA THR A 79 -7.32 16.61 3.48
C THR A 79 -6.70 17.96 3.78
N ALA A 80 -5.99 18.56 2.82
CA ALA A 80 -5.40 19.90 2.99
C ALA A 80 -6.50 20.96 3.21
N ALA A 81 -7.61 20.91 2.49
CA ALA A 81 -8.74 21.82 2.70
C ALA A 81 -9.40 21.64 4.08
N LYS A 82 -9.48 20.40 4.58
CA LYS A 82 -9.97 20.12 5.95
C LYS A 82 -9.00 20.59 7.02
N GLU A 83 -7.69 20.44 6.81
CA GLU A 83 -6.66 20.96 7.71
C GLU A 83 -6.72 22.49 7.76
N LEU A 84 -6.76 23.16 6.61
CA LEU A 84 -6.91 24.62 6.56
C LEU A 84 -8.21 25.10 7.22
N ALA A 85 -9.33 24.41 7.02
CA ALA A 85 -10.58 24.75 7.69
C ALA A 85 -10.52 24.51 9.20
N ALA A 86 -9.79 23.49 9.65
CA ALA A 86 -9.54 23.25 11.06
C ALA A 86 -8.64 24.32 11.67
N ASP A 87 -7.61 24.78 10.94
CA ASP A 87 -6.72 25.86 11.38
C ASP A 87 -7.48 27.19 11.47
N VAL A 88 -8.30 27.52 10.48
CA VAL A 88 -9.19 28.71 10.55
C VAL A 88 -10.16 28.63 11.74
N TRP A 89 -10.68 27.44 12.06
CA TRP A 89 -11.55 27.26 13.21
C TRP A 89 -10.79 27.38 14.55
N ARG A 90 -9.55 26.87 14.63
CA ARG A 90 -8.67 27.04 15.79
C ARG A 90 -8.34 28.51 16.00
N ASP A 91 -7.87 29.20 14.96
CA ASP A 91 -7.54 30.63 15.01
C ASP A 91 -8.74 31.48 15.42
N ALA A 92 -9.92 31.23 14.83
CA ALA A 92 -11.14 31.96 15.18
C ALA A 92 -11.61 31.69 16.62
N ARG A 93 -11.39 30.48 17.13
CA ARG A 93 -11.68 30.12 18.53
C ARG A 93 -10.72 30.82 19.49
N ASP A 94 -9.43 30.85 19.19
CA ASP A 94 -8.42 31.51 20.02
C ASP A 94 -8.61 33.04 20.06
N VAL A 95 -9.17 33.63 19.00
CA VAL A 95 -9.55 35.05 18.97
C VAL A 95 -10.84 35.33 19.74
N ALA A 96 -11.79 34.39 19.76
CA ALA A 96 -13.07 34.54 20.47
C ALA A 96 -12.96 34.27 21.98
N ASP A 97 -12.07 33.36 22.40
CA ASP A 97 -11.71 33.08 23.78
C ASP A 97 -10.55 33.98 24.21
N GLY A 98 -10.80 35.30 24.17
CA GLY A 98 -9.80 36.34 24.44
C GLY A 98 -8.83 35.92 25.55
N SER A 99 -7.56 35.79 25.16
CA SER A 99 -6.38 35.56 25.98
C SER A 99 -6.48 36.15 27.40
N ASP A 100 -7.07 35.39 28.32
CA ASP A 100 -6.92 35.50 29.79
C ASP A 100 -7.03 34.08 30.41
N ASN A 101 -6.36 33.11 29.79
CA ASN A 101 -5.87 31.95 30.52
C ASN A 101 -4.60 31.42 29.87
N ALA A 102 -3.49 32.13 30.10
CA ALA A 102 -2.18 31.49 30.15
C ALA A 102 -2.20 30.48 31.32
N LYS A 103 -2.77 29.31 31.10
CA LYS A 103 -2.35 28.11 31.81
C LYS A 103 -1.29 27.48 30.93
N ASP A 104 -0.05 27.85 31.26
CA ASP A 104 1.08 26.92 31.28
C ASP A 104 0.54 25.51 31.52
N PHE A 105 0.45 24.73 30.45
CA PHE A 105 0.48 23.29 30.57
C PHE A 105 1.98 22.97 30.60
N ASP A 106 2.57 23.14 31.78
CA ASP A 106 3.91 22.64 32.10
C ASP A 106 3.97 21.16 31.69
N GLU A 107 4.65 20.93 30.57
CA GLU A 107 4.99 19.63 30.02
C GLU A 107 6.18 19.03 30.80
N ASP A 108 6.14 19.11 32.15
CA ASP A 108 7.18 18.59 33.05
C ASP A 108 6.60 18.07 34.37
N SER A 109 5.53 17.28 34.28
CA SER A 109 5.17 16.32 35.34
C SER A 109 5.35 14.91 34.82
N ASP A 110 6.60 14.61 34.43
CA ASP A 110 7.15 13.27 34.58
C ASP A 110 7.18 12.92 36.07
N ASP A 111 6.11 12.30 36.58
CA ASP A 111 6.28 11.35 37.67
C ASP A 111 5.28 10.20 37.57
N TYR A 112 5.45 9.42 36.49
CA TYR A 112 5.13 8.00 36.51
C TYR A 112 6.19 7.28 37.38
N ALA A 113 6.22 7.55 38.68
CA ALA A 113 6.90 6.69 39.63
C ALA A 113 5.95 5.56 40.01
N SER A 114 6.13 4.46 39.28
CA SER A 114 5.77 3.09 39.62
C SER A 114 5.29 2.86 41.04
N ASP A 115 4.12 2.25 41.13
CA ASP A 115 3.80 1.24 42.14
C ASP A 115 4.94 0.20 42.18
N GLU A 116 5.86 0.32 43.14
CA GLU A 116 6.80 -0.75 43.49
C GLU A 116 6.85 -0.92 45.02
N ALA A 117 5.93 -1.77 45.48
CA ALA A 117 6.18 -2.88 46.40
C ALA A 117 6.86 -2.62 47.77
N SER A 118 6.06 -2.89 48.81
CA SER A 118 6.42 -3.73 49.97
C SER A 118 7.76 -3.49 50.67
N LYS A 119 7.72 -2.92 51.89
CA LYS A 119 7.97 -3.66 53.15
C LYS A 119 7.75 -2.81 54.40
#